data_AF-M2Q0X6-F1
#
_entry.id   AF-M2Q0X6-F1
#
_cell.length_a   1.000
_cell.length_b   1.000
_cell.length_c   1.000
_cell.angle_alpha   90.00
_cell.angle_beta   90.00
_cell.angle_gamma   90.00
#
_symmetry.space_group_name_H-M   'P 1'
#
loop_
_entity.id
_entity.type
_entity.pdbx_description
1 polymer ?
#
loop_
_entity_poly.entity_id
_entity_poly.type
_entity_poly.pdbx_seq_one_letter_code
_entity_poly.pdbx_strand_id
1 'polypeptide(L)'
;ITLTTVNFPALSDANYSEWVIRMEAELVRKDLWDVIELPAPMKDLKTEKEIAAWHEMHVAQGLATRLRLRRQFLRLVKDVSEPMSAWIGRVKEMAFRLEDVGVKVDDEDRILALTNGLDDSYEAFVISLDATPTAQLTLEYVVNRLLNEEMRR
;
A
#
# COMPACT_ATOMS: atom_id res chain seq x y z
N ILE A 1 -39.67 -6.80 20.07
CA ILE A 1 -38.30 -7.14 20.53
C ILE A 1 -37.43 -5.95 20.15
N THR A 2 -36.91 -5.22 21.13
CA THR A 2 -36.00 -4.10 20.90
C THR A 2 -34.71 -4.62 20.27
N LEU A 3 -34.39 -4.18 19.05
CA LEU A 3 -33.15 -4.52 18.37
C LEU A 3 -32.00 -3.75 19.04
N THR A 4 -31.27 -4.41 19.93
CA THR A 4 -30.02 -3.89 20.45
C THR A 4 -29.01 -3.86 19.30
N THR A 5 -28.74 -2.68 18.75
CA THR A 5 -27.70 -2.48 17.74
C THR A 5 -26.34 -2.67 18.39
N VAL A 6 -25.73 -3.84 18.18
CA VAL A 6 -24.32 -4.08 18.52
C VAL A 6 -23.49 -3.17 17.61
N ASN A 7 -22.73 -2.26 18.22
CA ASN A 7 -21.85 -1.36 17.49
C ASN A 7 -20.55 -2.10 17.14
N PHE A 8 -20.39 -2.48 15.88
CA PHE A 8 -19.16 -3.10 15.38
C PHE A 8 -18.18 -2.02 14.91
N PRO A 9 -16.91 -2.07 15.31
CA PRO A 9 -15.89 -1.23 14.67
C PRO A 9 -15.83 -1.57 13.18
N ALA A 10 -15.63 -0.56 12.33
CA ALA A 10 -15.41 -0.77 10.91
C ALA A 10 -14.22 -1.73 10.70
N LEU A 11 -14.33 -2.60 9.70
CA LEU A 11 -13.25 -3.52 9.35
C LEU A 11 -12.00 -2.72 8.95
N SER A 12 -10.87 -3.13 9.50
CA SER A 12 -9.55 -2.60 9.18
C SER A 12 -8.52 -3.71 9.21
N ASP A 13 -7.37 -3.48 8.60
CA ASP A 13 -6.30 -4.49 8.53
C ASP A 13 -5.73 -4.87 9.91
N ALA A 14 -5.94 -4.02 10.92
CA ALA A 14 -5.47 -4.26 12.30
C ALA A 14 -6.47 -5.05 13.17
N ASN A 15 -7.74 -5.17 12.74
CA ASN A 15 -8.79 -5.78 13.57
C ASN A 15 -9.46 -7.01 12.93
N TYR A 16 -9.03 -7.45 11.74
CA TYR A 16 -9.65 -8.55 10.99
C TYR A 16 -9.89 -9.80 11.85
N SER A 17 -8.90 -10.24 12.62
CA SER A 17 -8.97 -11.47 13.43
C SER A 17 -10.10 -11.45 14.45
N GLU A 18 -10.34 -10.29 15.08
CA GLU A 18 -11.39 -10.13 16.08
C GLU A 18 -12.72 -9.77 15.42
N TRP A 19 -12.67 -8.97 14.35
CA TRP A 19 -13.82 -8.55 13.57
C TRP A 19 -14.53 -9.74 12.92
N VAL A 20 -13.79 -10.67 12.32
CA VAL A 20 -14.36 -11.84 11.62
C VAL A 20 -15.11 -12.76 12.56
N ILE A 21 -14.56 -13.04 13.75
CA ILE A 21 -15.21 -13.87 14.78
C ILE A 21 -16.51 -13.22 15.25
N ARG A 22 -16.46 -11.91 15.52
CA ARG A 22 -17.64 -11.15 15.97
C ARG A 22 -18.71 -11.06 14.88
N MET A 23 -18.30 -10.95 13.62
CA MET A 23 -19.24 -10.86 12.50
C MET A 23 -19.87 -12.19 12.14
N GLU A 24 -19.10 -13.27 12.18
CA GLU A 24 -19.63 -14.63 12.10
C GLU A 24 -20.67 -14.87 13.19
N ALA A 25 -20.35 -14.59 14.46
CA ALA A 25 -21.28 -14.78 15.57
C ALA A 25 -22.59 -14.00 15.38
N GLU A 26 -22.53 -12.77 14.85
CA GLU A 26 -23.73 -11.96 14.61
C GLU A 26 -24.55 -12.44 13.42
N LEU A 27 -23.91 -12.92 12.35
CA LEU A 27 -24.58 -13.47 11.18
C LEU A 27 -25.23 -14.82 11.49
N VAL A 28 -24.59 -15.66 12.31
CA VAL A 28 -25.18 -16.89 12.85
C VAL A 28 -26.37 -16.56 13.74
N ARG A 29 -26.25 -15.58 14.65
CA ARG A 29 -27.35 -15.14 15.53
C ARG A 29 -28.55 -14.61 14.74
N LYS A 30 -28.31 -14.03 13.56
CA LYS A 30 -29.35 -13.50 12.68
C LYS A 30 -29.89 -14.51 11.66
N ASP A 31 -29.38 -15.74 11.64
CA ASP A 31 -29.73 -16.76 10.64
C ASP A 31 -29.41 -16.30 9.20
N LEU A 32 -28.33 -15.52 9.05
CA LEU A 32 -27.86 -14.95 7.77
C LEU A 32 -26.50 -15.51 7.34
N TRP A 33 -25.89 -16.37 8.15
CA TRP A 33 -24.59 -16.96 7.86
C TRP A 33 -24.60 -17.79 6.56
N ASP A 34 -25.68 -18.54 6.34
CA ASP A 34 -25.84 -19.40 5.17
C ASP A 34 -26.09 -18.63 3.85
N VAL A 35 -26.29 -17.31 3.94
CA VAL A 35 -26.49 -16.41 2.79
C VAL A 35 -25.14 -15.89 2.26
N ILE A 36 -24.06 -16.04 3.01
CA ILE A 36 -22.73 -15.58 2.59
C ILE A 36 -22.24 -16.47 1.46
N GLU A 37 -22.11 -15.89 0.26
CA GLU A 37 -21.41 -16.54 -0.83
C GLU A 37 -19.92 -16.58 -0.52
N LEU A 38 -19.46 -17.70 0.04
CA LEU A 38 -18.03 -17.98 0.15
C LEU A 38 -17.41 -17.95 -1.26
N PRO A 39 -16.20 -17.38 -1.42
CA PRO A 39 -15.50 -17.42 -2.69
C PRO A 39 -15.36 -18.88 -3.13
N ALA A 40 -15.52 -19.17 -4.43
CA ALA A 40 -15.54 -20.52 -4.99
C ALA A 40 -14.51 -21.51 -4.38
N PRO A 41 -13.23 -21.15 -4.14
CA PRO A 41 -12.26 -22.08 -3.54
C PRO A 41 -12.50 -22.41 -2.05
N MET A 42 -13.35 -21.67 -1.33
CA MET A 42 -13.72 -21.94 0.07
C MET A 42 -14.93 -22.87 0.19
N LYS A 43 -15.77 -23.01 -0.85
CA LYS A 43 -16.98 -23.86 -0.82
C LYS A 43 -16.68 -25.35 -0.64
N ASP A 44 -15.48 -25.79 -1.03
CA ASP A 44 -15.06 -27.19 -0.96
C ASP A 44 -14.22 -27.52 0.28
N LEU A 45 -13.85 -26.53 1.11
CA LEU A 45 -13.09 -26.75 2.33
C LEU A 45 -14.04 -27.25 3.42
N LYS A 46 -13.79 -28.46 3.95
CA LYS A 46 -14.72 -29.15 4.88
C LYS A 46 -14.16 -29.30 6.28
N THR A 47 -12.86 -29.07 6.47
CA THR A 47 -12.18 -29.26 7.74
C THR A 47 -11.50 -27.98 8.23
N GLU A 48 -11.40 -27.82 9.55
CA GLU A 48 -10.62 -26.72 10.16
C GLU A 48 -9.18 -26.66 9.64
N LYS A 49 -8.57 -27.82 9.37
CA LYS A 49 -7.20 -27.90 8.83
C LYS A 49 -7.11 -27.32 7.42
N GLU A 50 -8.09 -27.58 6.56
CA GLU A 50 -8.17 -27.02 5.21
C GLU A 50 -8.42 -25.52 5.22
N ILE A 51 -9.28 -25.04 6.13
CA ILE A 51 -9.57 -23.61 6.32
C ILE A 51 -8.32 -22.88 6.85
N ALA A 52 -7.60 -23.47 7.79
CA ALA A 52 -6.35 -22.93 8.34
C ALA A 52 -5.24 -22.88 7.28
N ALA A 53 -5.06 -23.95 6.51
CA ALA A 53 -4.09 -24.00 5.42
C ALA A 53 -4.41 -22.97 4.32
N TRP A 54 -5.69 -22.80 3.98
CA TRP A 54 -6.13 -21.77 3.03
C TRP A 54 -5.83 -20.36 3.55
N HIS A 55 -6.15 -20.08 4.82
CA HIS A 55 -5.80 -18.80 5.45
C HIS A 55 -4.30 -18.55 5.44
N GLU A 56 -3.48 -19.52 5.83
CA GLU A 56 -2.02 -19.40 5.85
C GLU A 56 -1.46 -19.12 4.46
N MET A 57 -1.91 -19.84 3.44
CA MET A 57 -1.52 -19.59 2.04
C MET A 57 -1.94 -18.20 1.57
N HIS A 58 -3.16 -17.75 1.87
CA HIS A 58 -3.66 -16.45 1.43
C HIS A 58 -2.91 -15.30 2.13
N VAL A 59 -2.64 -15.44 3.43
CA VAL A 59 -1.79 -14.50 4.19
C VAL A 59 -0.36 -14.48 3.65
N ALA A 60 0.23 -15.64 3.35
CA ALA A 60 1.56 -15.75 2.76
C ALA A 60 1.64 -15.12 1.36
N GLN A 61 0.61 -15.32 0.52
CA GLN A 61 0.48 -14.67 -0.79
C GLN A 61 0.35 -13.14 -0.65
N GLY A 62 -0.41 -12.66 0.34
CA GLY A 62 -0.48 -11.24 0.69
C GLY A 62 0.89 -10.68 1.09
N LEU A 63 1.62 -11.37 1.96
CA LEU A 63 2.98 -10.98 2.37
C LEU A 63 3.97 -10.97 1.20
N ALA A 64 3.99 -12.02 0.38
CA ALA A 64 4.86 -12.12 -0.79
C ALA A 64 4.60 -10.99 -1.81
N THR A 65 3.32 -10.66 -2.02
CA THR A 65 2.90 -9.56 -2.91
C THR A 65 3.38 -8.21 -2.40
N ARG A 66 3.13 -7.91 -1.11
CA ARG A 66 3.64 -6.67 -0.48
C ARG A 66 5.17 -6.57 -0.56
N LEU A 67 5.89 -7.65 -0.27
CA LEU A 67 7.35 -7.69 -0.36
C LEU A 67 7.88 -7.51 -1.80
N ARG A 68 7.20 -8.08 -2.79
CA ARG A 68 7.55 -7.88 -4.21
C ARG A 68 7.39 -6.41 -4.61
N LEU A 69 6.25 -5.79 -4.28
CA LEU A 69 5.98 -4.40 -4.63
C LEU A 69 6.92 -3.43 -3.90
N ARG A 70 7.19 -3.63 -2.60
CA ARG A 70 8.16 -2.81 -1.85
C ARG A 70 9.56 -2.88 -2.46
N ARG A 71 10.00 -4.08 -2.84
CA ARG A 71 11.28 -4.28 -3.53
C ARG A 71 11.33 -3.60 -4.91
N GLN A 72 10.21 -3.51 -5.61
CA GLN A 72 10.14 -2.77 -6.88
C GLN A 72 10.23 -1.28 -6.64
N PHE A 73 9.47 -0.75 -5.68
CA PHE A 73 9.48 0.67 -5.31
C PHE A 73 10.86 1.17 -4.89
N LEU A 74 11.54 0.45 -3.98
CA LEU A 74 12.88 0.82 -3.49
C LEU A 74 14.00 0.70 -4.55
N ARG A 75 13.73 0.04 -5.67
CA ARG A 75 14.69 -0.13 -6.78
C ARG A 75 14.29 0.64 -8.03
N LEU A 76 13.33 1.56 -7.91
CA LEU A 76 13.01 2.46 -9.00
C LEU A 76 14.23 3.33 -9.29
N VAL A 77 14.59 3.40 -10.57
CA VAL A 77 15.64 4.28 -11.09
C VAL A 77 15.05 4.99 -12.30
N LYS A 78 15.35 6.28 -12.43
CA LYS A 78 14.98 7.11 -13.57
C LYS A 78 15.87 6.74 -14.75
N ASP A 79 15.27 6.57 -15.92
CA ASP A 79 16.07 6.40 -17.14
C ASP A 79 16.64 7.75 -17.62
N VAL A 80 17.84 7.75 -18.20
CA VAL A 80 18.50 8.96 -18.68
C VAL A 80 17.67 9.67 -19.76
N SER A 81 16.98 8.91 -20.61
CA SER A 81 16.11 9.43 -21.68
C SER A 81 14.68 9.72 -21.23
N GLU A 82 14.31 9.30 -20.02
CA GLU A 82 12.98 9.51 -19.49
C GLU A 82 12.78 10.96 -19.02
N PRO A 83 11.72 11.67 -19.43
CA PRO A 83 11.40 12.98 -18.88
C PRO A 83 11.10 12.91 -17.38
N MET A 84 11.49 13.92 -16.61
CA MET A 84 11.28 14.00 -15.16
C MET A 84 9.80 13.85 -14.79
N SER A 85 8.90 14.39 -15.61
CA SER A 85 7.45 14.24 -15.43
C SER A 85 6.97 12.78 -15.51
N ALA A 86 7.53 12.00 -16.44
CA ALA A 86 7.24 10.57 -16.58
C ALA A 86 7.81 9.78 -15.39
N TRP A 87 9.04 10.09 -14.96
CA TRP A 87 9.65 9.52 -13.76
C TRP A 87 8.78 9.72 -12.51
N ILE A 88 8.36 10.97 -12.26
CA ILE A 88 7.46 11.33 -11.16
C ILE A 88 6.15 10.54 -11.26
N GLY A 89 5.61 10.40 -12.48
CA GLY A 89 4.43 9.59 -12.75
C GLY A 89 4.60 8.13 -12.32
N ARG A 90 5.72 7.49 -12.69
CA ARG A 90 6.01 6.08 -12.32
C ARG A 90 6.16 5.88 -10.81
N VAL A 91 6.82 6.82 -10.11
CA VAL A 91 6.95 6.74 -8.65
C VAL A 91 5.57 6.84 -7.98
N LYS A 92 4.72 7.78 -8.43
CA LYS A 92 3.34 7.93 -7.94
C LYS A 92 2.49 6.68 -8.23
N GLU A 93 2.60 6.12 -9.43
CA GLU A 93 1.90 4.89 -9.79
C GLU A 93 2.31 3.72 -8.89
N MET A 94 3.61 3.54 -8.63
CA MET A 94 4.08 2.46 -7.76
C MET A 94 3.68 2.67 -6.29
N ALA A 95 3.68 3.92 -5.79
CA ALA A 95 3.17 4.25 -4.47
C ALA A 95 1.67 3.91 -4.35
N PHE A 96 0.87 4.29 -5.35
CA PHE A 96 -0.55 3.94 -5.41
C PHE A 96 -0.79 2.43 -5.41
N ARG A 97 0.01 1.67 -6.16
CA ARG A 97 -0.07 0.19 -6.17
C ARG A 97 0.31 -0.46 -4.84
N LEU A 98 1.19 0.18 -4.06
CA LEU A 98 1.51 -0.26 -2.71
C LEU A 98 0.34 0.01 -1.75
N GLU A 99 -0.27 1.18 -1.86
CA GLU A 99 -1.45 1.57 -1.07
C GLU A 99 -2.65 0.65 -1.36
N ASP A 100 -2.85 0.28 -2.63
CA ASP A 100 -3.90 -0.66 -3.06
C ASP A 100 -3.79 -2.05 -2.43
N VAL A 101 -2.57 -2.45 -2.01
CA VAL A 101 -2.33 -3.72 -1.29
C VAL A 101 -2.15 -3.53 0.23
N GLY A 102 -2.60 -2.40 0.77
CA GLY A 102 -2.58 -2.08 2.19
C GLY A 102 -1.20 -1.70 2.75
N VAL A 103 -0.25 -1.32 1.89
CA VAL A 103 1.03 -0.76 2.34
C VAL A 103 0.90 0.76 2.44
N LYS A 104 1.04 1.29 3.66
CA LYS A 104 1.22 2.73 3.86
C LYS A 104 2.54 3.17 3.19
N VAL A 105 2.45 4.20 2.35
CA VAL A 105 3.58 4.90 1.72
C VAL A 105 3.42 6.37 2.04
N ASP A 106 4.28 6.94 2.89
CA ASP A 106 4.17 8.35 3.26
C ASP A 106 4.92 9.27 2.26
N ASP A 107 4.84 10.58 2.50
CA ASP A 107 5.52 11.57 1.66
C ASP A 107 7.04 11.44 1.74
N GLU A 108 7.59 10.99 2.87
CA GLU A 108 9.04 10.77 3.04
C GLU A 108 9.50 9.59 2.17
N ASP A 109 8.75 8.47 2.18
CA ASP A 109 8.99 7.32 1.29
C ASP A 109 8.98 7.74 -0.20
N ARG A 110 8.05 8.62 -0.57
CA ARG A 110 7.91 9.12 -1.95
C ARG A 110 9.05 10.06 -2.34
N ILE A 111 9.45 10.96 -1.45
CA ILE A 111 10.61 11.84 -1.65
C ILE A 111 11.87 11.00 -1.81
N LEU A 112 12.08 10.03 -0.92
CA LEU A 112 13.23 9.13 -0.96
C LEU A 112 13.29 8.34 -2.27
N ALA A 113 12.16 7.79 -2.73
CA ALA A 113 12.10 7.08 -4.00
C ALA A 113 12.41 7.99 -5.20
N LEU A 114 11.92 9.24 -5.18
CA LEU A 114 12.18 10.23 -6.24
C LEU A 114 13.66 10.61 -6.31
N THR A 115 14.34 10.78 -5.17
CA THR A 115 15.74 11.25 -5.10
C THR A 115 16.76 10.13 -5.27
N ASN A 116 16.53 8.94 -4.68
CA ASN A 116 17.44 7.79 -4.82
C ASN A 116 17.47 7.22 -6.23
N GLY A 117 16.41 7.43 -7.01
CA GLY A 117 16.35 6.95 -8.38
C GLY A 117 17.04 7.85 -9.39
N LEU A 118 17.59 9.00 -8.99
CA LEU A 118 18.29 9.92 -9.90
C LEU A 118 19.74 9.47 -10.12
N ASP A 119 20.26 9.75 -11.31
CA ASP A 119 21.68 9.53 -11.62
C ASP A 119 22.57 10.65 -11.05
N ASP A 120 23.89 10.42 -11.06
CA ASP A 120 24.91 11.31 -10.48
C ASP A 120 24.86 12.74 -11.02
N SER A 121 24.30 12.98 -12.21
CA SER A 121 24.15 14.35 -12.71
C SER A 121 23.27 15.20 -11.79
N TYR A 122 22.39 14.61 -10.98
CA TYR A 122 21.52 15.28 -10.01
C TYR A 122 22.13 15.43 -8.62
N GLU A 123 23.40 15.06 -8.39
CA GLU A 123 24.04 15.13 -7.07
C GLU A 123 23.96 16.54 -6.45
N ALA A 124 24.31 17.58 -7.20
CA ALA A 124 24.22 18.97 -6.73
C ALA A 124 22.79 19.39 -6.36
N PHE A 125 21.80 18.87 -7.09
CA PHE A 125 20.39 19.09 -6.78
C PHE A 125 19.99 18.43 -5.47
N VAL A 126 20.38 17.17 -5.25
CA VAL A 126 20.10 16.41 -4.01
C VAL A 126 20.73 17.11 -2.80
N ILE A 127 21.99 17.55 -2.89
CA ILE A 127 22.65 18.34 -1.84
C ILE A 127 21.84 19.61 -1.51
N SER A 128 21.29 20.28 -2.52
CA SER A 128 20.46 21.47 -2.31
C SER A 128 19.12 21.17 -1.64
N LEU A 129 18.56 19.97 -1.83
CA LEU A 129 17.36 19.52 -1.14
C LEU A 129 17.66 19.22 0.34
N ASP A 130 18.78 18.58 0.64
CA ASP A 130 19.17 18.24 2.02
C ASP A 130 19.41 19.49 2.89
N ALA A 131 19.78 20.62 2.26
CA ALA A 131 19.89 21.91 2.93
C ALA A 131 18.54 22.62 3.16
N THR A 132 17.44 22.12 2.61
CA THR A 132 16.11 22.73 2.74
C THR A 132 15.54 22.49 4.16
N PRO A 133 14.98 23.50 4.83
CA PRO A 133 14.34 23.31 6.13
C PRO A 133 13.23 22.26 6.08
N THR A 134 13.18 21.35 7.06
CA THR A 134 12.21 20.24 7.11
C THR A 134 10.76 20.68 6.95
N ALA A 135 10.40 21.85 7.52
CA ALA A 135 9.05 22.40 7.41
C ALA A 135 8.62 22.77 5.97
N GLN A 136 9.58 22.91 5.05
CA GLN A 136 9.36 23.25 3.64
C GLN A 136 9.52 22.04 2.71
N LEU A 137 10.13 20.95 3.18
CA LEU A 137 10.43 19.75 2.39
C LEU A 137 9.18 18.87 2.22
N THR A 138 8.19 19.40 1.51
CA THR A 138 6.98 18.67 1.14
C THR A 138 7.16 17.94 -0.18
N LEU A 139 6.37 16.90 -0.43
CA LEU A 139 6.40 16.18 -1.70
C LEU A 139 6.12 17.11 -2.90
N GLU A 140 5.18 18.04 -2.76
CA GLU A 140 4.86 19.03 -3.79
C GLU A 140 6.04 19.95 -4.09
N TYR A 141 6.72 20.44 -3.05
CA TYR A 141 7.92 21.26 -3.21
C TYR A 141 9.03 20.50 -3.97
N VAL A 142 9.29 19.25 -3.60
CA VAL A 142 10.30 18.40 -4.25
C VAL A 142 9.94 18.13 -5.72
N VAL A 143 8.68 17.80 -6.01
CA VAL A 143 8.19 17.60 -7.38
C VAL A 143 8.40 18.85 -8.25
N ASN A 144 8.02 20.02 -7.76
CA ASN A 144 8.20 21.28 -8.49
C ASN A 144 9.69 21.59 -8.71
N ARG A 145 10.54 21.34 -7.71
CA ARG A 145 11.99 21.52 -7.80
C ARG A 145 12.63 20.59 -8.83
N LEU A 146 12.22 19.33 -8.89
CA LEU A 146 12.70 18.35 -9.86
C LEU A 146 12.37 18.77 -11.30
N LEU A 147 11.14 19.20 -11.55
CA LEU A 147 10.72 19.68 -12.87
C LEU A 147 11.52 20.93 -13.30
N ASN A 148 11.73 21.87 -12.39
CA ASN A 148 12.53 23.08 -12.65
C ASN A 148 14.02 22.78 -12.83
N GLU A 149 14.55 21.72 -12.23
CA GLU A 149 15.94 21.28 -12.41
C GLU A 149 16.17 20.70 -13.81
N GLU A 150 15.25 19.86 -14.30
CA GLU A 150 15.32 19.33 -15.67
C GLU A 150 15.29 20.45 -16.72
N MET A 151 14.46 21.49 -16.54
CA MET A 151 14.40 22.62 -17.47
C MET A 151 15.67 23.49 -17.52
N ARG A 152 16.51 23.43 -16.48
CA ARG A 152 17.75 24.22 -16.39
C ARG A 152 18.98 23.50 -16.94
N ARG A 153 18.85 22.21 -17.23
CA ARG A 153 19.88 21.35 -17.81
C ARG A 153 19.80 21.35 -19.32
#